data_AF-A0A1W9SFH2-F1
#
_entry.id   AF-A0A1W9SFH2-F1
#
_cell.length_a   1.000
_cell.length_b   1.000
_cell.length_c   1.000
_cell.angle_alpha   90.00
_cell.angle_beta   90.00
_cell.angle_gamma   90.00
#
_symmetry.space_group_name_H-M   'P 1'
#
loop_
_entity.id
_entity.type
_entity.pdbx_description
1 polymer ?
#
loop_
_entity_poly.entity_id
_entity_poly.type
_entity_poly.pdbx_seq_one_letter_code
_entity_poly.pdbx_strand_id
1 'polypeptide(L)'
;MKMNAQTLRNKLFEEVSKIPDDKIPEVFDFLYHFRLGLGMKKSTPQKILKLAGSWQDMPDDEFEDLLNDIKTRRKKAFTSRRSREAGID
;
A
#
# COMPACT_ATOMS: atom_id res chain seq x y z
N MET A 1 7.29 30.84 20.30
CA MET A 1 8.71 30.57 19.99
C MET A 1 8.80 29.18 19.34
N LYS A 2 9.13 29.08 18.04
CA LYS A 2 9.29 27.78 17.39
C LYS A 2 10.53 27.10 17.97
N MET A 3 10.39 25.89 18.53
CA MET A 3 11.56 25.10 18.89
C MET A 3 12.41 24.88 17.63
N ASN A 4 13.72 25.12 17.76
CA ASN A 4 14.64 24.83 16.67
C ASN A 4 14.75 23.31 16.48
N ALA A 5 15.12 22.87 15.28
CA ALA A 5 15.19 21.45 14.94
C ALA A 5 16.19 20.67 15.81
N GLN A 6 17.26 21.33 16.28
CA GLN A 6 18.29 20.70 17.10
C GLN A 6 17.79 20.39 18.51
N THR A 7 17.09 21.34 19.15
CA THR A 7 16.45 21.17 20.45
C THR A 7 15.41 20.05 20.39
N LEU A 8 14.64 19.96 19.31
CA LEU A 8 13.67 18.88 19.13
C LEU A 8 14.35 17.51 18.99
N ARG A 9 15.47 17.42 18.24
CA ARG A 9 16.25 16.18 18.11
C ARG A 9 16.83 15.74 19.45
N ASN A 10 17.40 16.68 20.22
CA ASN A 10 17.95 16.39 21.54
C ASN A 10 16.86 15.82 22.46
N LYS A 11 15.69 16.46 22.50
CA LYS A 11 14.54 15.97 23.27
C LYS A 11 14.07 14.58 22.81
N LEU A 12 14.07 14.33 21.50
CA LEU A 12 13.73 12.99 20.97
C LEU A 12 14.72 11.92 21.46
N PHE A 13 16.02 12.20 21.45
CA PHE A 13 17.02 11.26 21.96
C PHE A 13 16.86 11.01 23.46
N GLU A 14 16.57 12.04 24.25
CA GLU A 14 16.29 11.90 25.68
C GLU A 14 15.08 11.00 25.94
N GLU A 15 13.99 11.17 25.19
CA GLU A 15 12.81 10.32 25.34
C GLU A 15 13.07 8.86 24.93
N VAL A 16 13.79 8.64 23.82
CA VAL A 16 14.17 7.29 23.38
C VAL A 16 15.06 6.60 24.42
N SER A 17 15.95 7.35 25.09
CA SER A 17 16.84 6.79 26.13
C SER A 17 16.11 6.29 27.38
N LYS A 18 14.86 6.71 27.60
CA LYS A 18 14.03 6.29 28.74
C LYS A 18 13.22 5.01 28.45
N ILE A 19 13.25 4.54 27.20
CA ILE A 19 12.47 3.38 26.77
C ILE A 19 13.21 2.10 27.21
N PRO A 20 12.51 1.11 27.77
CA PRO A 20 13.09 -0.20 28.09
C PRO A 20 13.75 -0.89 26.88
N ASP A 21 14.85 -1.60 27.13
CA ASP A 21 15.67 -2.24 26.08
C ASP A 21 14.87 -3.21 25.20
N ASP A 22 13.88 -3.90 25.76
CA ASP A 22 13.01 -4.84 25.03
C ASP A 22 12.11 -4.14 23.99
N LYS A 23 11.93 -2.82 24.10
CA LYS A 23 11.12 -1.99 23.19
C LYS A 23 11.95 -1.15 22.22
N ILE A 24 13.26 -1.10 22.40
CA ILE A 24 14.16 -0.40 21.47
C ILE A 24 14.08 -0.92 20.04
N PRO A 25 13.94 -2.23 19.76
CA PRO A 25 13.77 -2.73 18.39
C PRO A 25 12.54 -2.13 17.69
N GLU A 26 11.39 -2.06 18.39
CA GLU A 26 10.14 -1.49 17.86
C GLU A 26 10.30 0.01 17.54
N VAL A 27 10.99 0.75 18.40
CA VAL A 27 11.29 2.17 18.22
C VAL A 27 12.25 2.40 17.06
N PHE A 28 13.29 1.57 16.94
CA PHE A 28 14.24 1.63 15.84
C PHE A 28 13.54 1.38 14.51
N ASP A 29 12.71 0.34 14.43
CA ASP A 29 11.94 0.03 13.23
C ASP A 29 11.04 1.22 12.85
N PHE A 30 10.33 1.82 13.81
CA PHE A 30 9.49 2.99 13.54
C PHE A 30 10.29 4.18 12.97
N LEU A 31 11.43 4.52 13.58
CA LEU A 31 12.31 5.60 13.11
C LEU A 31 12.92 5.28 11.74
N TYR A 32 13.30 4.02 11.53
CA TYR A 32 13.83 3.52 10.26
C TYR A 32 12.78 3.61 9.14
N HIS A 33 11.53 3.23 9.43
CA HIS A 33 10.40 3.42 8.52
C HIS A 33 10.10 4.89 8.25
N PHE A 34 10.26 5.79 9.22
CA PHE A 34 10.16 7.22 8.98
C PHE A 34 11.25 7.71 8.03
N ARG A 35 12.49 7.28 8.24
CA ARG A 35 13.64 7.63 7.38
C ARG A 35 13.49 7.09 5.96
N LEU A 36 13.15 5.81 5.81
CA LEU A 36 12.95 5.17 4.50
C LEU A 36 11.64 5.59 3.83
N GLY A 37 10.58 5.76 4.62
CA GLY A 37 9.28 6.21 4.16
C GLY A 37 9.34 7.63 3.61
N LEU A 38 10.23 8.49 4.12
CA LEU A 38 10.54 9.78 3.49
C LEU A 38 11.36 9.64 2.20
N GLY A 39 12.18 8.57 2.07
CA GLY A 39 12.85 8.20 0.82
C GLY A 39 11.92 7.62 -0.25
N MET A 40 10.83 6.96 0.15
CA MET A 40 9.81 6.39 -0.75
C MET A 40 8.60 7.33 -1.00
N LYS A 41 8.37 8.35 -0.15
CA LYS A 41 7.25 9.30 -0.28
C LYS A 41 7.55 10.41 -1.28
N LYS A 42 7.47 10.03 -2.55
CA LYS A 42 6.56 10.70 -3.49
C LYS A 42 5.85 9.61 -4.32
N SER A 43 5.08 8.73 -3.69
CA SER A 43 3.91 8.21 -4.39
C SER A 43 2.94 9.38 -4.51
N THR A 44 3.09 10.13 -5.60
CA THR A 44 2.18 11.23 -5.91
C THR A 44 0.77 10.65 -5.98
N PRO A 45 -0.23 11.18 -5.25
CA PRO A 45 -1.63 10.79 -5.43
C PRO A 45 -2.05 10.80 -6.90
N GLN A 46 -1.46 11.70 -7.69
CA GLN A 46 -1.59 11.78 -9.15
C GLN A 46 -1.12 10.53 -9.90
N LYS A 47 -0.07 9.82 -9.44
CA LYS A 47 0.35 8.53 -10.02
C LYS A 47 -0.64 7.42 -9.70
N ILE A 48 -1.18 7.40 -8.47
CA ILE A 48 -2.15 6.40 -8.02
C ILE A 48 -3.50 6.60 -8.73
N LEU A 49 -3.91 7.86 -8.92
CA LEU A 49 -5.17 8.24 -9.54
C LEU A 49 -5.08 8.47 -11.05
N LYS A 50 -3.96 8.16 -11.70
CA LYS A 50 -3.75 8.41 -13.15
C LYS A 50 -4.82 7.74 -14.03
N LEU A 51 -5.40 6.65 -13.55
CA LEU A 51 -6.42 5.86 -14.26
C LEU A 51 -7.83 6.03 -13.65
N ALA A 52 -8.00 6.89 -12.65
CA ALA A 52 -9.31 7.16 -12.08
C ALA A 52 -10.16 7.90 -13.14
N GLY A 53 -11.36 7.38 -13.42
CA GLY A 53 -12.24 7.95 -14.44
C GLY A 53 -11.88 7.59 -15.88
N SER A 54 -10.95 6.65 -16.12
CA SER A 54 -10.61 6.20 -17.49
C SER A 54 -11.78 5.61 -18.29
N TRP A 55 -12.91 5.35 -17.65
CA TRP A 55 -14.13 4.83 -18.26
C TRP A 55 -15.31 5.82 -18.14
N GLN A 56 -15.07 7.07 -17.77
CA GLN A 56 -16.14 8.07 -17.59
C GLN A 56 -16.86 8.41 -18.90
N ASP A 57 -16.16 8.35 -20.02
CA ASP A 57 -16.72 8.63 -21.36
C ASP A 57 -17.26 7.35 -22.04
N MET A 58 -17.23 6.21 -21.36
CA MET A 58 -17.76 4.95 -21.89
C MET A 58 -19.28 4.91 -21.74
N PRO A 59 -20.03 4.60 -22.81
CA PRO A 59 -21.47 4.35 -22.73
C PRO A 59 -21.81 3.21 -21.75
N ASP A 60 -22.93 3.31 -21.05
CA ASP A 60 -23.35 2.33 -20.04
C ASP A 60 -23.54 0.92 -20.62
N ASP A 61 -24.04 0.82 -21.86
CA ASP A 61 -24.22 -0.44 -22.58
C ASP A 61 -22.88 -1.12 -22.90
N GLU A 62 -21.90 -0.36 -23.41
CA GLU A 62 -20.54 -0.87 -23.63
C GLU A 62 -19.85 -1.28 -22.32
N PHE A 63 -20.09 -0.53 -21.24
CA PHE A 63 -19.54 -0.83 -19.92
C PHE A 63 -20.12 -2.13 -19.34
N GLU A 64 -21.43 -2.33 -19.44
CA GLU A 64 -22.08 -3.56 -18.97
C GLU A 64 -21.64 -4.80 -19.78
N ASP A 65 -21.48 -4.66 -21.10
CA ASP A 65 -20.94 -5.72 -21.95
C ASP A 65 -19.51 -6.11 -21.53
N LEU A 66 -18.65 -5.12 -21.28
CA LEU A 66 -17.31 -5.34 -20.75
C LEU A 66 -17.34 -6.06 -19.39
N LEU A 67 -18.22 -5.64 -18.47
CA LEU A 67 -18.36 -6.28 -17.16
C LEU A 67 -18.81 -7.73 -17.28
N ASN A 68 -19.72 -8.03 -18.21
CA ASN A 68 -20.22 -9.38 -18.45
C ASN A 68 -19.14 -10.30 -19.03
N ASP A 69 -18.32 -9.80 -19.96
CA ASP A 69 -17.16 -10.52 -20.49
C ASP A 69 -16.11 -10.79 -19.39
N ILE A 70 -15.78 -9.80 -18.55
CA ILE A 70 -14.86 -9.97 -17.41
C ILE A 70 -15.37 -11.03 -16.44
N LYS A 71 -16.66 -10.98 -16.06
CA LYS A 71 -17.30 -11.98 -15.18
C LYS A 71 -17.20 -13.38 -15.79
N THR A 72 -17.48 -13.51 -17.07
CA THR A 72 -17.44 -14.80 -17.80
C THR A 72 -16.03 -15.38 -17.85
N ARG A 73 -15.03 -14.57 -18.21
CA ARG A 73 -13.61 -14.97 -18.25
C ARG A 73 -13.11 -15.37 -16.87
N ARG A 74 -13.47 -14.60 -15.83
CA ARG A 74 -13.11 -14.92 -14.44
C ARG A 74 -13.70 -16.27 -14.03
N LYS A 75 -15.00 -16.49 -14.26
CA LYS A 75 -15.67 -17.76 -13.99
C LYS A 75 -14.96 -18.93 -14.70
N LYS A 76 -14.64 -18.78 -16.00
CA LYS A 76 -13.95 -19.80 -16.80
C LYS A 76 -12.51 -20.09 -16.32
N ALA A 77 -11.75 -19.06 -15.96
CA ALA A 77 -10.38 -19.23 -15.47
C ALA A 77 -10.37 -20.04 -14.16
N PHE A 78 -11.28 -19.75 -13.23
CA PHE A 78 -11.33 -20.42 -11.93
C PHE A 78 -12.03 -21.79 -11.95
N THR A 79 -12.87 -22.09 -12.94
CA THR A 79 -13.35 -23.46 -13.18
C THR A 79 -12.27 -24.36 -13.78
N SER A 80 -11.38 -23.82 -14.62
CA SER A 80 -10.29 -24.61 -15.24
C SER A 80 -9.16 -25.00 -14.29
N ARG A 81 -8.88 -24.20 -13.25
CA ARG A 81 -7.79 -24.47 -12.29
C ARG A 81 -8.11 -25.64 -11.36
N ARG A 82 -9.37 -25.79 -10.94
CA ARG A 82 -9.77 -26.82 -9.95
C ARG A 82 -9.59 -28.26 -10.47
N SER A 83 -9.55 -28.47 -11.78
CA SER A 83 -9.46 -29.81 -12.38
C SER A 83 -8.04 -30.28 -12.71
N ARG A 84 -7.03 -29.41 -12.71
CA ARG A 84 -5.65 -29.78 -13.09
C ARG A 84 -4.70 -30.02 -11.90
N GLU A 85 -5.07 -29.59 -10.70
CA GLU A 85 -4.20 -29.65 -9.50
C GLU A 85 -4.71 -30.58 -8.38
N ALA A 86 -5.87 -31.23 -8.56
CA ALA A 86 -6.40 -32.21 -7.62
C ALA A 86 -6.35 -33.65 -8.18
N GLY A 87 -5.26 -33.98 -8.88
CA GLY A 87 -4.85 -35.37 -9.06
C GLY A 87 -4.17 -35.80 -7.77
N ILE A 88 -4.89 -36.55 -6.94
CA ILE A 88 -4.40 -37.17 -5.71
C ILE A 88 -3.33 -38.19 -6.11
N ASP A 89 -2.11 -38.01 -5.61
CA ASP A 89 -1.23 -39.11 -5.20
C ASP A 89 -1.23 -39.13 -3.66
#